data_AF-A0A2E3D9U9-F1
#
_entry.id   AF-A0A2E3D9U9-F1
#
_cell.length_a   1.000
_cell.length_b   1.000
_cell.length_c   1.000
_cell.angle_alpha   90.00
_cell.angle_beta   90.00
_cell.angle_gamma   90.00
#
_symmetry.space_group_name_H-M   'P 1'
#
loop_
_entity.id
_entity.type
_entity.pdbx_description
1 polymer ?
#
loop_
_entity_poly.entity_id
_entity_poly.type
_entity_poly.pdbx_seq_one_letter_code
_entity_poly.pdbx_strand_id
1 'polypeptide(L)' 'MLILTRRVGETLVIGDDIVVTVLSIKGNQVRVGVKAPKEISVHREEVLERINPPRFD' A
#
# COMPACT_ATOMS: atom_id res chain seq x y z
N MET A 1 -14.30 4.06 -0.18
CA MET A 1 -13.39 3.01 0.35
C MET A 1 -13.77 1.64 -0.23
N LEU A 2 -12.81 0.87 -0.75
CA LEU A 2 -12.98 -0.52 -1.19
C LEU A 2 -12.24 -1.45 -0.19
N ILE A 3 -12.88 -2.54 0.24
CA ILE A 3 -12.34 -3.45 1.27
C ILE A 3 -12.13 -4.82 0.66
N LEU A 4 -10.90 -5.34 0.75
CA LEU A 4 -10.51 -6.64 0.20
C LEU A 4 -9.66 -7.40 1.24
N THR A 5 -9.86 -8.72 1.34
CA THR A 5 -9.02 -9.60 2.17
C THR A 5 -7.99 -10.29 1.29
N ARG A 6 -6.71 -10.22 1.66
CA ARG A 6 -5.59 -10.89 0.97
C ARG A 6 -4.83 -11.82 1.91
N ARG A 7 -4.53 -13.02 1.46
CA ARG A 7 -3.62 -13.97 2.13
C ARG A 7 -2.17 -13.62 1.80
N VAL A 8 -1.22 -14.18 2.57
CA VAL A 8 0.21 -14.08 2.23
C VAL A 8 0.46 -14.67 0.84
N GLY A 9 1.18 -13.92 0.01
CA GLY A 9 1.44 -14.23 -1.40
C GLY A 9 0.39 -13.70 -2.37
N GLU A 10 -0.77 -13.25 -1.89
CA GLU A 10 -1.79 -12.65 -2.75
C GLU A 10 -1.51 -11.18 -3.05
N THR A 11 -1.95 -10.77 -4.23
CA THR A 11 -1.78 -9.43 -4.76
C THR A 11 -3.13 -8.75 -5.00
N LEU A 12 -3.12 -7.42 -5.00
CA LEU A 12 -4.14 -6.58 -5.62
C LEU A 12 -3.47 -5.57 -6.55
N VAL A 13 -4.19 -5.12 -7.56
CA VAL A 13 -3.72 -4.16 -8.57
C VAL A 13 -4.58 -2.89 -8.48
N ILE A 14 -3.94 -1.73 -8.55
CA ILE A 14 -4.59 -0.41 -8.57
C ILE A 14 -4.23 0.26 -9.89
N GLY A 15 -5.23 0.69 -10.66
CA GLY A 15 -4.99 1.12 -12.05
C GLY A 15 -4.41 0.00 -12.89
N ASP A 16 -3.44 0.32 -13.74
CA ASP A 16 -2.81 -0.64 -14.68
C ASP A 16 -1.39 -1.07 -14.26
N ASP A 17 -0.81 -0.38 -13.27
CA ASP A 17 0.65 -0.33 -13.09
C ASP A 17 1.10 -0.26 -11.62
N ILE A 18 0.17 -0.22 -10.66
CA ILE A 18 0.47 -0.34 -9.24
C ILE A 18 0.07 -1.73 -8.72
N VAL A 19 1.03 -2.46 -8.16
CA VAL A 19 0.80 -3.79 -7.57
C VAL A 19 1.15 -3.77 -6.09
N VAL A 20 0.20 -4.21 -5.27
CA VAL A 20 0.37 -4.35 -3.82
C VAL A 20 0.32 -5.83 -3.45
N THR A 21 1.35 -6.31 -2.75
CA THR A 21 1.52 -7.72 -2.38
C THR A 21 1.62 -7.88 -0.88
N VAL A 22 0.87 -8.83 -0.30
CA VAL A 22 1.07 -9.24 1.10
C VAL A 22 2.24 -10.22 1.17
N LEU A 23 3.40 -9.77 1.67
CA LEU A 23 4.64 -10.56 1.67
C LEU A 23 4.74 -11.51 2.87
N SER A 24 4.32 -11.07 4.05
CA SER A 24 4.33 -11.88 5.27
C SER A 24 3.49 -11.24 6.37
N ILE A 25 3.04 -12.05 7.33
CA ILE A 25 2.38 -11.58 8.55
C ILE A 25 3.20 -12.08 9.74
N LYS A 26 3.55 -11.19 10.67
CA LYS A 26 4.23 -11.52 11.92
C LYS A 26 3.52 -10.83 13.08
N GLY A 27 2.77 -11.59 13.87
CA GLY A 27 1.90 -11.03 14.90
C GLY A 27 0.87 -10.10 14.28
N ASN A 28 0.84 -8.84 14.71
CA ASN A 28 -0.02 -7.78 14.19
C ASN A 28 0.63 -6.95 13.06
N GLN A 29 1.84 -7.29 12.63
CA GLN A 29 2.54 -6.56 11.57
C GLN A 29 2.43 -7.30 10.25
N VAL A 30 2.08 -6.55 9.20
CA VAL A 30 2.03 -7.03 7.82
C VAL A 30 3.18 -6.41 7.05
N ARG A 31 3.96 -7.23 6.36
CA ARG A 31 4.94 -6.77 5.38
C ARG A 31 4.23 -6.65 4.03
N VAL A 32 4.19 -5.44 3.49
CA VAL A 32 3.56 -5.13 2.21
C VAL A 32 4.63 -4.76 1.20
N GLY A 33 4.60 -5.39 0.03
CA GLY A 33 5.39 -4.97 -1.12
C GLY A 33 4.55 -4.08 -2.02
N VAL A 34 5.10 -2.93 -2.44
CA VAL A 34 4.45 -2.03 -3.39
C VAL A 34 5.38 -1.86 -4.59
N LYS A 35 4.87 -2.19 -5.78
CA LYS A 35 5.51 -1.89 -7.05
C LYS A 35 4.68 -0.82 -7.74
N ALA A 36 5.29 0.31 -8.05
CA ALA A 36 4.67 1.42 -8.75
C ALA A 36 5.71 2.05 -9.70
N PRO A 37 5.28 2.78 -10.75
CA PRO A 37 6.14 3.64 -11.55
C PRO A 37 6.91 4.67 -10.69
N LYS A 38 8.05 5.17 -11.19
CA LYS A 38 8.94 6.06 -10.42
C LYS A 38 8.35 7.44 -10.17
N GLU A 39 7.46 7.87 -11.07
CA GLU A 39 6.70 9.10 -11.02
C GLU A 39 5.62 9.08 -9.94
N ILE A 40 5.24 7.89 -9.44
CA ILE A 40 4.27 7.74 -8.35
C ILE A 40 5.03 7.54 -7.04
N SER A 41 5.02 8.57 -6.20
CA SER A 41 5.63 8.51 -4.88
C SER A 41 4.85 7.57 -3.95
N VAL A 42 5.56 6.66 -3.28
CA VAL A 42 5.01 5.77 -2.25
C VAL A 42 5.57 6.19 -0.89
N HIS A 43 4.68 6.58 0.02
CA HIS A 43 5.05 7.07 1.34
C HIS A 43 4.37 6.26 2.44
N ARG A 44 4.99 6.29 3.62
CA ARG A 44 4.33 5.89 4.86
C ARG A 44 3.46 7.05 5.34
N GLU A 45 2.23 6.75 5.74
CA GLU A 45 1.24 7.76 6.11
C GLU A 45 1.76 8.68 7.23
N GLU A 46 2.35 8.11 8.28
CA GLU A 46 2.86 8.86 9.43
C GLU A 46 4.01 9.83 9.09
N VAL A 47 4.66 9.61 7.95
CA VAL A 47 5.71 10.49 7.42
C VAL A 47 5.09 11.60 6.58
N LEU A 48 4.07 11.27 5.77
CA LEU A 48 3.40 12.21 4.87
C LEU A 48 2.58 13.25 5.63
N GLU A 49 1.87 12.85 6.69
CA GLU A 49 1.04 13.75 7.53
C GLU A 49 1.80 14.96 8.08
N ARG A 50 3.12 14.82 8.29
CA ARG A 50 3.98 15.90 8.81
C ARG A 50 4.29 16.99 7.78
N ILE A 51 4.08 16.71 6.49
CA ILE A 51 4.52 17.56 5.38
C ILE A 51 3.30 18.06 4.59
N ASN A 52 2.35 17.17 4.30
CA ASN A 52 1.13 17.49 3.58
C ASN A 52 0.06 16.41 3.86
N PRO A 53 -0.90 16.63 4.77
CA PRO A 53 -1.89 15.63 5.10
C PRO A 53 -2.77 15.32 3.88
N PRO A 54 -2.88 14.04 3.48
CA PRO A 54 -3.77 13.67 2.39
C PRO A 54 -5.22 14.02 2.74
N ARG A 55 -5.96 14.57 1.78
CA ARG A 55 -7.42 14.71 1.87
C ARG A 55 -8.03 13.51 1.18
N PHE A 56 -8.74 12.69 1.94
CA PHE A 56 -9.58 11.63 1.42
C PHE A 56 -11.04 12.06 1.62
N ASP A 57 -11.68 12.48 0.53
CA ASP A 57 -13.12 12.76 0.43
C ASP A 57 -13.96 11.50 0.10
#